data_AF-A0A557SES5-F1
#
_entry.id   AF-A0A557SES5-F1
#
_cell.length_a   1.000
_cell.length_b   1.000
_cell.length_c   1.000
_cell.angle_alpha   90.00
_cell.angle_beta   90.00
_cell.angle_gamma   90.00
#
_symmetry.space_group_name_H-M   'P 1'
#
loop_
_entity.id
_entity.type
_entity.pdbx_description
1 polymer ?
#
loop_
_entity_poly.entity_id
_entity_poly.type
_entity_poly.pdbx_seq_one_letter_code
_entity_poly.pdbx_strand_id
1 'polypeptide(L)'
;MKTYRKRLLMLALAALFSAPLQADLEAGLAAYAQGNYAEAFKQYQLAADAGDSDAFGKLAGMYLYGVGTEKDYINAYIWFGLAQHGGDKYAEKFKLAASSAMSLEQVKQAEETLAVYKKRLGK
;
A
#
# COMPACT_ATOMS: atom_id res chain seq x y z
N MET A 1 -60.69 -1.45 -1.30
CA MET A 1 -60.20 -0.24 -0.60
C MET A 1 -59.16 -0.70 0.41
N LYS A 2 -57.91 -0.25 0.48
CA LYS A 2 -57.30 1.03 0.08
C LYS A 2 -55.93 0.78 -0.55
N THR A 3 -55.75 1.38 -1.71
CA THR A 3 -54.49 1.61 -2.41
C THR A 3 -53.58 2.53 -1.61
N TYR A 4 -52.43 2.04 -1.14
CA TYR A 4 -51.29 2.90 -0.77
C TYR A 4 -50.40 3.06 -2.01
N ARG A 5 -50.97 3.72 -3.02
CA ARG A 5 -50.23 4.24 -4.17
C ARG A 5 -49.35 5.39 -3.67
N LYS A 6 -48.06 5.33 -4.03
CA LYS A 6 -47.25 6.47 -4.49
C LYS A 6 -47.36 7.73 -3.62
N ARG A 7 -46.48 7.89 -2.62
CA ARG A 7 -45.96 9.17 -2.09
C ARG A 7 -45.02 8.89 -0.92
N LEU A 8 -43.80 8.44 -1.21
CA LEU A 8 -42.63 8.85 -0.45
C LEU A 8 -41.36 8.56 -1.27
N LEU A 9 -41.37 8.99 -2.53
CA LEU A 9 -40.14 9.48 -3.12
C LEU A 9 -39.90 10.85 -2.47
N MET A 10 -38.77 10.99 -1.78
CA MET A 10 -37.91 12.18 -1.66
C MET A 10 -37.41 12.42 -0.21
N LEU A 11 -36.10 12.19 -0.07
CA LEU A 11 -35.12 13.01 0.66
C LEU A 11 -34.89 12.76 2.16
N ALA A 12 -33.86 11.97 2.47
CA ALA A 12 -32.63 12.41 3.16
C ALA A 12 -31.71 11.18 3.37
N LEU A 13 -30.66 11.02 2.57
CA LEU A 13 -29.32 11.54 2.89
C LEU A 13 -28.60 10.74 4.00
N ALA A 14 -28.22 9.51 3.68
CA ALA A 14 -26.91 8.99 4.07
C ALA A 14 -26.48 8.10 2.90
N ALA A 15 -25.40 8.51 2.24
CA ALA A 15 -24.71 7.75 1.19
C ALA A 15 -24.79 6.24 1.49
N LEU A 16 -25.37 5.39 0.64
CA LEU A 16 -24.70 4.88 -0.56
C LEU A 16 -23.18 5.11 -0.51
N PHE A 17 -22.51 4.62 0.52
CA PHE A 17 -21.11 4.15 0.49
C PHE A 17 -20.83 3.52 1.86
N SER A 18 -21.47 2.38 2.16
CA SER A 18 -20.79 1.40 2.98
C SER A 18 -19.60 0.96 2.15
N ALA A 19 -18.43 1.55 2.42
CA ALA A 19 -17.21 1.38 1.65
C ALA A 19 -16.99 -0.11 1.31
N PRO A 20 -16.57 -0.45 0.08
CA PRO A 20 -16.32 -1.82 -0.26
C PRO A 20 -15.23 -2.34 0.69
N LEU A 21 -15.48 -3.54 1.21
CA LEU A 21 -14.58 -4.32 2.04
C LEU A 21 -13.41 -4.87 1.19
N GLN A 22 -12.76 -4.00 0.41
CA GLN A 22 -11.67 -4.32 -0.48
C GLN A 22 -10.48 -3.49 -0.01
N ALA A 23 -9.32 -4.14 0.16
CA ALA A 23 -8.07 -3.42 0.33
C ALA A 23 -7.91 -2.44 -0.84
N ASP A 24 -7.90 -1.15 -0.53
CA ASP A 24 -7.92 -0.08 -1.53
C ASP A 24 -6.81 0.90 -1.16
N LEU A 25 -5.95 1.19 -2.12
CA LEU A 25 -4.93 2.23 -2.03
C LEU A 25 -5.53 3.54 -1.49
N GLU A 26 -6.76 3.85 -1.88
CA GLU A 26 -7.51 5.02 -1.43
C GLU A 26 -7.79 5.01 0.08
N ALA A 27 -8.08 3.85 0.68
CA ALA A 27 -8.27 3.74 2.12
C ALA A 27 -6.95 4.02 2.86
N GLY A 28 -5.83 3.54 2.32
CA GLY A 28 -4.50 3.84 2.84
C GLY A 28 -4.16 5.33 2.73
N LEU A 29 -4.46 5.96 1.59
CA LEU A 29 -4.27 7.40 1.36
C LEU A 29 -5.13 8.23 2.31
N ALA A 30 -6.40 7.88 2.49
CA ALA A 30 -7.32 8.55 3.39
C ALA A 30 -6.86 8.44 4.85
N ALA A 31 -6.47 7.25 5.30
CA ALA A 31 -5.93 7.04 6.65
C ALA A 31 -4.64 7.85 6.88
N TYR A 32 -3.75 7.89 5.88
CA TYR A 32 -2.51 8.65 5.94
C TYR A 32 -2.78 10.15 6.06
N ALA A 33 -3.72 10.68 5.26
CA ALA A 33 -4.12 12.08 5.29
C ALA A 33 -4.75 12.50 6.64
N GLN A 34 -5.37 11.56 7.35
CA GLN A 34 -5.92 11.75 8.69
C GLN A 34 -4.88 11.59 9.81
N GLY A 35 -3.62 11.27 9.49
CA GLY A 35 -2.57 11.00 10.48
C GLY A 35 -2.68 9.61 11.13
N ASN A 36 -3.59 8.76 10.66
CA ASN A 36 -3.77 7.39 11.15
C ASN A 36 -2.76 6.46 10.47
N TYR A 37 -1.48 6.65 10.75
CA TYR A 37 -0.39 6.00 10.03
C TYR A 37 -0.37 4.47 10.19
N ALA A 38 -0.72 3.93 11.35
CA ALA A 38 -0.77 2.48 11.54
C ALA A 38 -1.85 1.82 10.65
N GLU A 39 -2.99 2.50 10.48
CA GLU A 39 -4.04 2.01 9.58
C GLU A 39 -3.63 2.17 8.11
N ALA A 40 -3.01 3.30 7.75
CA ALA A 40 -2.48 3.50 6.41
C ALA A 40 -1.47 2.40 6.03
N PHE A 41 -0.56 2.06 6.95
CA PHE A 41 0.40 0.98 6.78
C PHE A 41 -0.28 -0.35 6.45
N LYS A 42 -1.28 -0.72 7.26
CA LYS A 42 -2.06 -1.94 7.07
C LYS A 42 -2.76 -1.97 5.71
N GLN A 43 -3.38 -0.86 5.30
CA GLN A 43 -4.08 -0.78 4.01
C GLN A 43 -3.12 -0.87 2.83
N TYR A 44 -1.97 -0.19 2.87
CA TYR A 44 -0.95 -0.31 1.83
C TYR A 44 -0.33 -1.71 1.78
N GLN A 45 -0.17 -2.38 2.93
CA GLN A 45 0.30 -3.77 2.96
C GLN A 45 -0.68 -4.69 2.24
N LEU A 46 -1.98 -4.56 2.52
CA LEU A 46 -3.00 -5.35 1.85
C LEU A 46 -3.08 -5.07 0.34
N ALA A 47 -2.99 -3.79 -0.07
CA ALA A 47 -2.98 -3.42 -1.48
C ALA A 47 -1.72 -3.95 -2.22
N ALA A 48 -0.55 -3.86 -1.58
CA ALA A 48 0.69 -4.42 -2.09
C ALA A 48 0.62 -5.95 -2.22
N ASP A 49 0.04 -6.64 -1.24
CA ASP A 49 -0.17 -8.10 -1.30
C ASP A 49 -1.14 -8.50 -2.42
N ALA A 50 -2.09 -7.64 -2.76
CA ALA A 50 -2.98 -7.80 -3.92
C ALA A 50 -2.30 -7.49 -5.27
N GLY A 51 -1.04 -7.04 -5.27
CA GLY A 51 -0.27 -6.73 -6.47
C GLY A 51 -0.46 -5.32 -7.01
N ASP A 52 -1.05 -4.41 -6.24
CA ASP A 52 -1.17 -3.00 -6.61
C ASP A 52 0.22 -2.35 -6.65
N SER A 53 0.66 -1.96 -7.86
CA SER A 53 1.97 -1.36 -8.08
C SER A 53 2.16 -0.02 -7.39
N ASP A 54 1.09 0.75 -7.21
CA ASP A 54 1.13 2.07 -6.60
C ASP A 54 1.28 1.97 -5.07
N ALA A 55 0.83 0.86 -4.48
CA ALA A 55 0.98 0.56 -3.06
C ALA A 55 2.43 0.22 -2.67
N PHE A 56 3.23 -0.38 -3.57
CA PHE A 56 4.61 -0.77 -3.27
C PHE A 56 5.46 0.43 -2.80
N GLY A 57 5.40 1.55 -3.51
CA GLY A 57 6.17 2.75 -3.16
C GLY A 57 5.71 3.38 -1.83
N LYS A 58 4.40 3.34 -1.54
CA LYS A 58 3.83 3.87 -0.30
C LYS A 58 4.26 3.03 0.90
N LEU A 59 4.11 1.71 0.81
CA LEU A 59 4.53 0.78 1.84
C LEU A 59 6.05 0.85 2.09
N ALA A 60 6.85 0.91 1.02
CA ALA A 60 8.30 1.05 1.12
C ALA A 60 8.73 2.32 1.86
N GLY A 61 8.07 3.45 1.58
CA GLY A 61 8.31 4.71 2.28
C GLY A 61 7.98 4.63 3.77
N MET A 62 6.91 3.94 4.14
CA MET A 62 6.53 3.76 5.55
C MET A 62 7.56 2.96 6.32
N TYR A 63 8.11 1.90 5.73
CA TYR A 63 9.24 1.16 6.32
C TYR A 63 10.53 1.99 6.38
N LEU A 64 10.83 2.78 5.34
CA LEU A 64 12.05 3.60 5.30
C LEU A 64 12.07 4.65 6.42
N TYR A 65 10.91 5.28 6.66
CA TYR A 65 10.80 6.38 7.63
C TYR A 65 10.28 5.95 8.99
N GLY A 66 9.75 4.72 9.13
CA GLY A 66 9.12 4.25 10.36
C GLY A 66 7.80 4.97 10.66
N VAL A 67 7.01 5.21 9.62
CA VAL A 67 5.71 5.89 9.74
C VAL A 67 4.65 4.81 9.83
N GLY A 68 3.91 4.74 10.95
CA GLY A 68 2.89 3.71 11.16
C GLY A 68 3.41 2.28 11.39
N THR A 69 4.73 2.10 11.34
CA THR A 69 5.48 0.86 11.61
C THR A 69 6.86 1.24 12.15
N GLU A 70 7.60 0.26 12.66
CA GLU A 70 9.03 0.43 12.93
C GLU A 70 9.83 0.61 11.64
N LYS A 71 11.00 1.27 11.73
CA LYS A 71 11.92 1.39 10.60
C LYS A 71 12.47 0.02 10.24
N ASP A 72 12.37 -0.32 8.97
CA ASP A 72 12.88 -1.58 8.43
C ASP A 72 13.47 -1.34 7.04
N TYR A 73 14.79 -1.19 7.00
CA TYR A 73 15.51 -0.92 5.75
C TYR A 73 15.48 -2.11 4.79
N ILE A 74 15.38 -3.35 5.29
CA ILE A 74 15.32 -4.56 4.48
C ILE A 74 13.99 -4.58 3.73
N ASN A 75 12.88 -4.40 4.45
CA ASN A 75 11.56 -4.35 3.82
C ASN A 75 11.43 -3.12 2.90
N ALA A 76 11.94 -1.95 3.29
CA ALA A 76 11.96 -0.78 2.41
C ALA A 76 12.69 -1.09 1.08
N TYR A 77 13.87 -1.72 1.15
CA TYR A 77 14.65 -2.10 -0.03
C TYR A 77 13.87 -3.05 -0.96
N ILE A 78 13.23 -4.07 -0.40
CA ILE A 78 12.43 -5.04 -1.16
C ILE A 78 11.25 -4.35 -1.82
N TRP A 79 10.44 -3.60 -1.07
CA TRP A 79 9.24 -2.96 -1.61
C TRP A 79 9.56 -1.87 -2.65
N PHE A 80 10.63 -1.08 -2.47
CA PHE A 80 11.11 -0.18 -3.52
C PHE A 80 11.61 -0.94 -4.76
N GLY A 81 12.25 -2.09 -4.58
CA GLY A 81 12.64 -2.95 -5.69
C GLY A 81 11.46 -3.50 -6.50
N LEU A 82 10.31 -3.71 -5.85
CA LEU A 82 9.05 -4.10 -6.51
C LEU A 82 8.38 -2.91 -7.19
N ALA A 83 8.36 -1.74 -6.55
CA ALA A 83 7.89 -0.50 -7.17
C ALA A 83 8.68 -0.19 -8.46
N GLN A 84 10.01 -0.33 -8.42
CA GLN A 84 10.86 -0.18 -9.60
C GLN A 84 10.50 -1.17 -10.72
N HIS A 85 10.21 -2.44 -10.35
CA HIS A 85 9.78 -3.44 -11.32
C HIS A 85 8.42 -3.11 -11.95
N GLY A 86 7.51 -2.50 -11.19
CA GLY A 86 6.24 -1.97 -11.65
C GLY A 86 6.34 -0.66 -12.46
N GLY A 87 7.55 -0.11 -12.65
CA GLY A 87 7.78 1.09 -13.48
C GLY A 87 7.97 2.39 -12.70
N ASP A 88 8.01 2.37 -11.37
CA ASP A 88 8.35 3.56 -10.57
C ASP A 88 9.84 3.90 -10.70
N LYS A 89 10.12 4.93 -11.50
CA LYS A 89 11.48 5.43 -11.77
C LYS A 89 12.13 6.09 -10.57
N TYR A 90 11.36 6.54 -9.58
CA TYR A 90 11.89 7.18 -8.38
C TYR A 90 12.28 6.16 -7.31
N ALA A 91 11.74 4.94 -7.37
CA ALA A 91 11.99 3.89 -6.39
C ALA A 91 13.48 3.51 -6.28
N GLU A 92 14.25 3.59 -7.36
CA GLU A 92 15.70 3.29 -7.33
C GLU A 92 16.45 4.17 -6.33
N LYS A 93 16.17 5.47 -6.32
CA LYS A 93 16.81 6.42 -5.39
C LYS A 93 16.54 6.03 -3.93
N PHE A 94 15.30 5.66 -3.61
CA PHE A 94 14.92 5.31 -2.25
C PHE A 94 15.40 3.90 -1.85
N LYS A 95 15.45 2.96 -2.81
CA LYS A 95 16.09 1.65 -2.62
C LYS A 95 17.57 1.81 -2.24
N LEU A 96 18.30 2.67 -2.95
CA LEU A 96 19.69 2.99 -2.60
C LEU A 96 19.80 3.64 -1.22
N ALA A 97 18.90 4.57 -0.89
CA ALA A 97 18.85 5.18 0.44
C ALA A 97 18.65 4.13 1.55
N ALA A 98 17.73 3.18 1.38
CA ALA A 98 17.53 2.09 2.32
C ALA A 98 18.80 1.22 2.48
N SER A 99 19.45 0.88 1.35
CA SER A 99 20.65 0.04 1.36
C SER A 99 21.84 0.65 2.09
N SER A 100 21.91 1.98 2.18
CA SER A 100 23.01 2.66 2.89
C SER A 100 23.03 2.38 4.40
N ALA A 101 21.91 1.94 4.96
CA ALA A 101 21.77 1.54 6.36
C ALA A 101 21.86 0.01 6.56
N MET A 102 22.12 -0.76 5.51
CA MET A 102 22.15 -2.23 5.52
C MET A 102 23.58 -2.77 5.40
N SER A 103 23.82 -3.96 5.92
CA SER A 103 25.06 -4.71 5.64
C SER A 103 25.02 -5.35 4.25
N LEU A 104 26.18 -5.72 3.70
CA LEU A 104 26.26 -6.45 2.43
C LEU A 104 25.45 -7.75 2.45
N GLU A 105 25.45 -8.44 3.59
CA GLU A 105 24.69 -9.68 3.76
C GLU A 105 23.18 -9.41 3.72
N GLN A 106 22.72 -8.37 4.42
CA GLN A 106 21.31 -7.96 4.39
C GLN A 106 20.87 -7.55 2.98
N VAL A 107 21.72 -6.83 2.23
CA VAL A 107 21.42 -6.46 0.83
C VAL A 107 21.31 -7.70 -0.04
N LYS A 108 22.23 -8.66 0.10
CA LYS A 108 22.20 -9.90 -0.66
C LYS A 108 20.92 -10.70 -0.38
N GLN A 109 20.58 -10.87 0.90
CA GLN A 109 19.36 -11.57 1.30
C GLN A 109 18.08 -10.84 0.80
N ALA A 110 18.07 -9.51 0.84
CA ALA A 110 16.97 -8.71 0.32
C ALA A 110 16.81 -8.84 -1.20
N GLU A 111 17.92 -8.88 -1.96
CA GLU A 111 17.90 -9.11 -3.41
C GLU A 111 17.40 -10.51 -3.77
N GLU A 112 17.83 -11.54 -3.05
CA GLU A 112 17.34 -12.91 -3.22
C GLU A 112 15.81 -12.98 -2.99
N THR A 113 15.35 -12.34 -1.92
CA THR A 113 13.92 -12.25 -1.59
C THR A 113 13.16 -11.48 -2.68
N LEU A 114 13.68 -10.33 -3.11
CA LEU A 114 13.10 -9.51 -4.16
C LEU A 114 12.96 -10.29 -5.48
N ALA A 115 13.97 -11.09 -5.84
CA ALA A 115 13.93 -11.92 -7.05
C ALA A 115 12.79 -12.95 -7.00
N VAL A 116 12.53 -13.55 -5.83
CA VAL A 116 11.39 -14.47 -5.63
C VAL A 116 10.06 -13.75 -5.83
N TYR A 117 9.89 -12.56 -5.24
CA TYR A 117 8.67 -11.76 -5.41
C TYR A 117 8.43 -11.35 -6.87
N LYS A 118 9.44 -10.83 -7.57
CA LYS A 118 9.35 -10.48 -9.00
C LYS A 118 8.93 -11.66 -9.86
N LYS A 119 9.50 -12.85 -9.60
CA LYS A 119 9.14 -14.08 -10.32
C LYS A 119 7.69 -14.51 -10.06
N ARG A 120 7.15 -14.23 -8.87
CA ARG A 120 5.74 -14.52 -8.54
C ARG A 120 4.78 -13.57 -9.25
N LEU A 121 5.14 -12.31 -9.40
CA LEU A 121 4.31 -11.27 -10.03
C LEU A 121 4.38 -11.27 -11.57
N GLY A 122 5.46 -11.80 -12.17
CA GLY A 122 5.67 -11.84 -13.62
C GLY A 122 5.26 -13.14 -14.33
N LYS A 123 4.47 -14.02 -13.68
CA LYS A 123 3.92 -15.25 -14.27
C LYS A 123 2.43 -15.09 -14.52
#